data_AF-A0A1Q9S3K6-F1
#
_entry.id   AF-A0A1Q9S3K6-F1
#
_cell.length_a   1.000
_cell.length_b   1.000
_cell.length_c   1.000
_cell.angle_alpha   90.00
_cell.angle_beta   90.00
_cell.angle_gamma   90.00
#
_symmetry.space_group_name_H-M   'P 1'
#
loop_
_entity.id
_entity.type
_entity.pdbx_description
1 polymer ?
#
loop_
_entity_poly.entity_id
_entity_poly.type
_entity_poly.pdbx_seq_one_letter_code
_entity_poly.pdbx_strand_id
1 'polypeptide(L)'
;MGAAAEGSTTDPLLRLSWARSLSHLAAPERCAPRVVLDRTDLREAGAPLRALLPVLDELLTPLAEDTGLVVAVTDPGGVLLRVRGSAQTRRRAEDMGFLEGADWSEHAVGTNAPGTALVLRRPVTVHREQHFYPEARPWSCTAAPLLHPLTGELLGAVDLTGGDAAADPATRALIGAAVRAARAELALALRREPPARGPVLAPASAPFVPPLTAPPAAPAPGCACSAARRRPWSWRAAPSSSPSATPRSCWRSPAPERG
;
A
#
# COMPACT_ATOMS: atom_id res chain seq x y z
N MET A 1 32.37 -2.02 31.60
CA MET A 1 32.67 -1.18 30.40
C MET A 1 32.44 -2.04 29.17
N GLY A 2 31.24 -1.95 28.60
CA GLY A 2 30.84 -2.61 27.36
C GLY A 2 30.23 -1.54 26.46
N ALA A 3 30.70 -1.50 25.21
CA ALA A 3 30.57 -0.39 24.28
C ALA A 3 29.13 0.09 24.07
N ALA A 4 28.90 1.39 24.30
CA ALA A 4 27.77 2.10 23.74
C ALA A 4 27.93 2.07 22.21
N ALA A 5 26.97 1.44 21.52
CA ALA A 5 26.90 1.55 20.07
C ALA A 5 26.59 3.01 19.73
N GLU A 6 27.60 3.74 19.28
CA GLU A 6 27.50 5.09 18.75
C GLU A 6 26.54 5.09 17.56
N GLY A 7 25.28 5.43 17.82
CA GLY A 7 24.22 5.65 16.82
C GLY A 7 24.45 6.92 16.02
N SER A 8 25.64 7.12 15.46
CA SER A 8 25.87 8.17 14.48
C SER A 8 25.01 7.90 13.24
N THR A 9 24.64 8.96 12.52
CA THR A 9 23.90 9.00 11.24
C THR A 9 24.66 8.32 10.08
N THR A 10 25.40 7.24 10.37
CA THR A 10 26.30 6.52 9.47
C THR A 10 25.59 5.41 8.70
N ASP A 11 24.38 4.98 9.12
CA ASP A 11 23.54 4.11 8.30
C ASP A 11 23.24 4.82 6.96
N PRO A 12 23.71 4.29 5.82
CA PRO A 12 23.46 4.89 4.51
C PRO A 12 21.97 5.10 4.21
N LEU A 13 21.10 4.24 4.75
CA LEU A 13 19.65 4.33 4.53
C LEU A 13 19.03 5.51 5.27
N LEU A 14 19.47 5.76 6.50
CA LEU A 14 19.04 6.92 7.26
C LEU A 14 19.57 8.21 6.63
N ARG A 15 20.81 8.23 6.12
CA ARG A 15 21.30 9.39 5.36
C ARG A 15 20.45 9.68 4.12
N LEU A 16 20.06 8.64 3.37
CA LEU A 16 19.20 8.80 2.21
C LEU A 16 17.80 9.28 2.61
N SER A 17 17.26 8.80 3.73
CA SER A 17 16.00 9.31 4.29
C SER A 17 16.13 10.79 4.69
N TRP A 18 17.22 11.18 5.34
CA TRP A 18 17.48 12.58 5.70
C TRP A 18 17.57 13.46 4.46
N ALA A 19 18.24 12.99 3.40
CA ALA A 19 18.32 13.72 2.14
C ALA A 19 16.94 13.91 1.48
N ARG A 20 16.08 12.87 1.48
CA ARG A 20 14.69 13.00 1.02
C ARG A 20 13.90 13.99 1.89
N SER A 21 14.06 13.91 3.20
CA SER A 21 13.41 14.81 4.16
C SER A 21 13.78 16.27 3.91
N LEU A 22 15.07 16.57 3.72
CA LEU A 22 15.53 17.91 3.34
C LEU A 22 14.95 18.36 1.99
N SER A 23 14.81 17.47 1.02
CA SER A 23 14.23 17.82 -0.28
C SER A 23 12.75 18.21 -0.23
N HIS A 24 12.00 17.69 0.75
CA HIS A 24 10.57 17.96 0.92
C HIS A 24 10.29 19.11 1.90
N LEU A 25 11.02 19.14 3.02
CA LEU A 25 10.75 20.04 4.14
C LEU A 25 11.73 21.21 4.23
N ALA A 26 12.84 21.18 3.49
CA ALA A 26 13.96 22.14 3.55
C ALA A 26 14.71 22.21 4.89
N ALA A 27 14.04 22.05 6.04
CA ALA A 27 14.65 22.07 7.36
C ALA A 27 13.80 21.30 8.40
N PRO A 28 14.41 20.74 9.48
CA PRO A 28 13.72 20.07 10.58
C PRO A 28 12.57 20.86 11.21
N GLU A 29 12.69 22.17 11.29
CA GLU A 29 11.73 23.07 11.95
C GLU A 29 10.43 23.25 11.15
N ARG A 30 10.39 22.73 9.92
CA ARG A 30 9.22 22.78 9.04
C ARG A 30 8.35 21.53 9.12
N CYS A 31 8.77 20.51 9.87
CA CYS A 31 7.94 19.35 10.16
C CYS A 31 6.66 19.79 10.87
N ALA A 32 5.54 19.18 10.48
CA ALA A 32 4.26 19.44 11.11
C ALA A 32 3.40 18.17 11.04
N PRO A 33 3.46 17.28 12.04
CA PRO A 33 2.52 16.16 12.14
C PRO A 33 1.11 16.74 12.29
N ARG A 34 0.28 16.58 11.26
CA ARG A 34 -1.11 17.08 11.24
C ARG A 34 -2.08 15.92 11.27
N VAL A 35 -3.15 16.08 12.02
CA VAL A 35 -4.31 15.17 11.93
C VAL A 35 -5.02 15.45 10.60
N VAL A 36 -4.99 14.47 9.70
CA VAL A 36 -5.54 14.58 8.34
C VAL A 36 -6.79 13.72 8.14
N LEU A 37 -7.06 12.77 9.04
CA LEU A 37 -8.27 11.93 9.01
C LEU A 37 -9.12 12.16 10.25
N ASP A 38 -10.44 12.18 10.05
CA ASP A 38 -11.41 12.10 11.14
C ASP A 38 -11.70 10.64 11.54
N ARG A 39 -12.59 10.45 12.52
CA ARG A 39 -12.92 9.11 13.05
C ARG A 39 -13.56 8.17 12.02
N THR A 40 -14.32 8.72 11.08
CA THR A 40 -14.99 7.93 10.04
C THR A 40 -13.95 7.50 9.00
N ASP A 41 -13.14 8.44 8.54
CA ASP A 41 -12.09 8.18 7.54
C ASP A 41 -11.04 7.21 8.07
N LEU A 42 -10.71 7.28 9.37
CA LEU A 42 -9.82 6.32 10.05
C LEU A 42 -10.30 4.86 9.93
N ARG A 43 -11.62 4.63 10.01
CA ARG A 43 -12.17 3.28 9.90
C ARG A 43 -12.07 2.75 8.48
N GLU A 44 -12.32 3.60 7.49
CA GLU A 44 -12.23 3.23 6.09
C GLU A 44 -10.77 2.96 5.67
N ALA A 45 -9.85 3.86 6.04
CA ALA A 45 -8.42 3.71 5.78
C ALA A 45 -7.84 2.45 6.48
N GLY A 46 -8.40 2.06 7.64
CA GLY A 46 -8.00 0.85 8.35
C GLY A 46 -8.63 -0.46 7.86
N ALA A 47 -9.59 -0.42 6.92
CA ALA A 47 -10.28 -1.61 6.44
C ALA A 47 -9.33 -2.70 5.88
N PRO A 48 -8.29 -2.37 5.07
CA PRO A 48 -7.35 -3.37 4.55
C PRO A 48 -6.51 -4.06 5.64
N LEU A 49 -6.33 -3.41 6.79
CA LEU A 49 -5.54 -3.92 7.91
C LEU A 49 -6.38 -4.67 8.94
N ARG A 50 -7.72 -4.68 8.80
CA ARG A 50 -8.64 -5.20 9.82
C ARG A 50 -8.36 -6.65 10.24
N ALA A 51 -7.91 -7.49 9.30
CA ALA A 51 -7.55 -8.88 9.60
C ALA A 51 -6.18 -9.02 10.30
N LEU A 52 -5.29 -8.03 10.17
CA LEU A 52 -3.96 -8.01 10.79
C LEU A 52 -4.00 -7.46 12.22
N LEU A 53 -4.90 -6.50 12.49
CA LEU A 53 -4.94 -5.77 13.76
C LEU A 53 -5.09 -6.68 14.99
N PRO A 54 -5.95 -7.71 15.04
CA PRO A 54 -6.08 -8.55 16.23
C PRO A 54 -4.78 -9.24 16.63
N VAL A 55 -4.02 -9.73 15.65
CA VAL A 55 -2.73 -10.41 15.88
C VAL A 55 -1.69 -9.42 16.40
N LEU A 56 -1.64 -8.22 15.82
CA LEU A 56 -0.74 -7.17 16.27
C LEU A 56 -1.11 -6.68 17.68
N ASP A 57 -2.41 -6.50 17.95
CA ASP A 57 -2.91 -6.08 19.25
C ASP A 57 -2.52 -7.12 20.31
N GLU A 58 -2.74 -8.42 20.05
CA GLU A 58 -2.43 -9.53 20.96
C GLU A 58 -0.93 -9.64 21.26
N LEU A 59 -0.08 -9.52 20.24
CA LEU A 59 1.37 -9.73 20.40
C LEU A 59 2.12 -8.51 20.94
N LEU A 60 1.67 -7.29 20.64
CA LEU A 60 2.44 -6.08 20.88
C LEU A 60 1.83 -5.16 21.94
N THR A 61 0.50 -5.12 22.09
CA THR A 61 -0.15 -4.19 23.03
C THR A 61 0.20 -4.47 24.50
N PRO A 62 0.16 -5.73 24.98
CA PRO A 62 0.51 -6.01 26.38
C PRO A 62 1.94 -5.56 26.72
N LEU A 63 2.89 -5.84 25.82
CA LEU A 63 4.27 -5.38 25.98
C LEU A 63 4.32 -3.85 26.10
N ALA A 64 3.62 -3.12 25.23
CA ALA A 64 3.65 -1.67 25.24
C ALA A 64 3.02 -1.05 26.49
N GLU A 65 1.96 -1.67 27.01
CA GLU A 65 1.32 -1.26 28.26
C GLU A 65 2.27 -1.43 29.46
N ASP A 66 3.07 -2.50 29.49
CA ASP A 66 3.95 -2.83 30.63
C ASP A 66 5.34 -2.18 30.58
N THR A 67 5.84 -1.84 29.38
CA THR A 67 7.25 -1.40 29.19
C THR A 67 7.41 0.07 28.83
N GLY A 68 6.33 0.83 28.82
CA GLY A 68 6.37 2.24 28.45
C GLY A 68 6.65 2.47 26.96
N LEU A 69 6.32 1.50 26.11
CA LEU A 69 6.30 1.66 24.65
C LEU A 69 4.91 2.11 24.18
N VAL A 70 4.84 2.48 22.91
CA VAL A 70 3.62 2.73 22.15
C VAL A 70 3.67 1.87 20.89
N VAL A 71 2.60 1.13 20.63
CA VAL A 71 2.37 0.47 19.34
C VAL A 71 1.59 1.42 18.45
N ALA A 72 2.09 1.70 17.26
CA ALA A 72 1.32 2.35 16.22
C ALA A 72 1.17 1.47 14.98
N VAL A 73 0.04 1.63 14.30
CA VAL A 73 -0.20 1.06 12.98
C VAL A 73 -0.58 2.19 12.04
N THR A 74 0.07 2.25 10.89
CA THR A 74 -0.17 3.24 9.84
C THR A 74 -0.84 2.61 8.62
N ASP A 75 -1.50 3.44 7.82
CA ASP A 75 -1.88 3.10 6.45
C ASP A 75 -0.64 3.17 5.49
N PRO A 76 -0.78 2.87 4.19
CA PRO A 76 0.32 2.98 3.24
C PRO A 76 0.87 4.40 3.04
N GLY A 77 0.07 5.42 3.37
CA GLY A 77 0.42 6.83 3.28
C GLY A 77 1.22 7.34 4.47
N GLY A 78 1.26 6.61 5.58
CA GLY A 78 1.93 7.02 6.81
C GLY A 78 1.00 7.67 7.84
N VAL A 79 -0.32 7.64 7.62
CA VAL A 79 -1.29 8.12 8.60
C VAL A 79 -1.45 7.10 9.71
N LEU A 80 -1.29 7.51 10.96
CA LEU A 80 -1.46 6.66 12.14
C LEU A 80 -2.94 6.28 12.29
N LEU A 81 -3.27 5.02 12.01
CA LEU A 81 -4.64 4.50 12.11
C LEU A 81 -4.99 4.04 13.53
N ARG A 82 -3.97 3.63 14.29
CA ARG A 82 -4.12 3.10 15.63
C ARG A 82 -2.90 3.42 16.47
N VAL A 83 -3.12 3.85 17.71
CA VAL A 83 -2.07 4.08 18.70
C VAL A 83 -2.45 3.42 20.05
N ARG A 84 -1.62 2.51 20.56
CA ARG A 84 -1.85 1.70 21.77
C ARG A 84 -0.64 1.72 22.69
N GLY A 85 -0.86 1.44 23.97
CA GLY A 85 0.13 1.53 25.03
C GLY A 85 -0.46 2.18 26.28
N SER A 86 0.35 2.30 27.33
CA SER A 86 -0.13 2.90 28.60
C SER A 86 -0.66 4.32 28.38
N ALA A 87 -1.68 4.72 29.15
CA ALA A 87 -2.26 6.06 29.03
C ALA A 87 -1.21 7.17 29.27
N GLN A 88 -0.21 6.92 30.12
CA GLN A 88 0.87 7.85 30.38
C GLN A 88 1.79 8.00 29.16
N THR A 89 2.23 6.89 28.57
CA THR A 89 3.14 6.94 27.41
C THR A 89 2.44 7.53 26.20
N ARG A 90 1.18 7.19 25.96
CA ARG A 90 0.38 7.76 24.86
C ARG A 90 0.24 9.28 24.97
N ARG A 91 -0.06 9.81 26.17
CA ARG A 91 -0.10 11.27 26.39
C ARG A 91 1.24 11.95 26.09
N ARG A 92 2.35 11.32 26.47
CA ARG A 92 3.68 11.85 26.13
C ARG A 92 3.96 11.79 24.62
N ALA A 93 3.49 10.76 23.93
CA ALA A 93 3.63 10.63 22.48
C ALA A 93 2.78 11.68 21.73
N GLU A 94 1.61 12.02 22.28
CA GLU A 94 0.76 13.10 21.78
C GLU A 94 1.47 14.46 21.78
N ASP A 95 2.41 14.73 22.71
CA ASP A 95 3.19 15.97 22.76
C ASP A 95 4.04 16.20 21.50
N MET A 96 4.46 15.12 20.82
CA MET A 96 5.15 15.20 19.52
C MET A 96 4.20 15.02 18.33
N GLY A 97 2.88 15.04 18.55
CA GLY A 97 1.89 14.82 17.49
C GLY A 97 1.78 13.37 17.02
N PHE A 98 2.16 12.39 17.85
CA PHE A 98 2.05 10.96 17.53
C PHE A 98 0.72 10.39 18.05
N LEU A 99 -0.35 10.64 17.30
CA LEU A 99 -1.72 10.24 17.64
C LEU A 99 -2.51 9.77 16.41
N GLU A 100 -3.61 9.07 16.65
CA GLU A 100 -4.49 8.57 15.58
C GLU A 100 -4.96 9.73 14.66
N GLY A 101 -4.88 9.49 13.36
CA GLY A 101 -5.20 10.45 12.30
C GLY A 101 -4.02 11.33 11.87
N ALA A 102 -2.89 11.32 12.58
CA ALA A 102 -1.73 12.14 12.24
C ALA A 102 -0.90 11.53 11.09
N ASP A 103 -0.50 12.36 10.13
CA ASP A 103 0.43 12.00 9.05
C ASP A 103 1.88 11.97 9.57
N TRP A 104 2.47 10.77 9.58
CA TRP A 104 3.85 10.49 9.97
C TRP A 104 4.70 9.98 8.79
N SER A 105 4.33 10.33 7.56
CA SER A 105 5.15 10.10 6.38
C SER A 105 6.49 10.86 6.45
N GLU A 106 7.48 10.42 5.67
CA GLU A 106 8.72 11.20 5.49
C GLU A 106 8.44 12.59 4.87
N HIS A 107 7.34 12.75 4.15
CA HIS A 107 6.98 14.03 3.53
C HIS A 107 6.51 15.05 4.58
N ALA A 108 5.77 14.61 5.60
CA ALA A 108 5.22 15.48 6.65
C ALA A 108 6.16 15.69 7.83
N VAL A 109 6.89 14.65 8.26
CA VAL A 109 7.68 14.64 9.51
C VAL A 109 9.17 14.40 9.25
N GLY A 110 9.57 14.12 8.00
CA GLY A 110 10.95 13.76 7.67
C GLY A 110 11.31 12.37 8.20
N THR A 111 12.61 12.07 8.32
CA THR A 111 13.11 10.78 8.80
C THR A 111 12.52 10.44 10.16
N ASN A 112 11.69 9.40 10.15
CA ASN A 112 11.07 8.76 11.30
C ASN A 112 10.86 7.28 10.98
N ALA A 113 10.69 6.42 11.98
CA ALA A 113 10.61 4.97 11.73
C ALA A 113 9.41 4.55 10.86
N PRO A 114 8.13 4.89 11.16
CA PRO A 114 7.00 4.43 10.35
C PRO A 114 7.10 4.90 8.89
N GLY A 115 7.33 6.19 8.65
CA GLY A 115 7.48 6.75 7.30
C GLY A 115 8.65 6.13 6.53
N THR A 116 9.80 5.97 7.17
CA THR A 116 10.99 5.38 6.52
C THR A 116 10.79 3.90 6.21
N ALA A 117 10.09 3.14 7.06
CA ALA A 117 9.77 1.73 6.81
C ALA A 117 8.88 1.55 5.58
N LEU A 118 7.91 2.46 5.37
CA LEU A 118 7.04 2.49 4.19
C LEU A 118 7.87 2.72 2.92
N VAL A 119 8.72 3.76 2.91
CA VAL A 119 9.55 4.11 1.75
C VAL A 119 10.55 3.00 1.40
N LEU A 120 11.23 2.45 2.41
CA LEU A 120 12.24 1.42 2.17
C LEU A 120 11.64 0.01 1.99
N ARG A 121 10.37 -0.20 2.34
CA ARG A 121 9.71 -1.51 2.41
C ARG A 121 10.53 -2.54 3.18
N ARG A 122 11.16 -2.12 4.28
CA ARG A 122 11.94 -2.99 5.19
C ARG A 122 11.92 -2.46 6.63
N PRO A 123 12.23 -3.32 7.62
CA PRO A 123 12.33 -2.87 9.00
C PRO A 123 13.49 -1.88 9.20
N VAL A 124 13.19 -0.79 9.91
CA VAL A 124 14.11 0.32 10.23
C VAL A 124 14.00 0.66 11.71
N THR A 125 15.11 1.07 12.28
CA THR A 125 15.19 1.61 13.63
C THR A 125 15.71 3.04 13.51
N VAL A 126 15.03 3.99 14.13
CA VAL A 126 15.43 5.40 14.20
C VAL A 126 15.59 5.73 15.68
N HIS A 127 16.83 6.01 16.07
CA HIS A 127 17.22 6.25 17.44
C HIS A 127 17.43 7.75 17.68
N ARG A 128 16.64 8.32 18.58
CA ARG A 128 16.84 9.68 19.11
C ARG A 128 17.10 10.74 18.04
N GLU A 129 18.30 11.33 18.01
CA GLU A 129 18.73 12.39 17.10
C GLU A 129 18.76 11.98 15.63
N GLN A 130 18.58 10.69 15.33
CA GLN A 130 18.35 10.21 13.96
C GLN A 130 16.98 10.63 13.42
N HIS A 131 16.04 11.03 14.29
CA HIS A 131 14.81 11.68 13.85
C HIS A 131 15.10 13.04 13.24
N PHE A 132 14.53 13.27 12.06
CA PHE A 132 14.61 14.57 11.40
C PHE A 132 13.88 15.63 12.24
N TYR A 133 12.63 15.33 12.62
CA TYR A 133 11.78 16.17 13.46
C TYR A 133 12.32 16.33 14.90
N PRO A 134 12.60 17.56 15.39
CA PRO A 134 13.21 17.79 16.70
C PRO A 134 12.43 17.22 17.90
N GLU A 135 11.11 17.33 17.88
CA GLU A 135 10.21 16.94 18.97
C GLU A 135 10.11 15.41 19.09
N ALA A 136 10.48 14.67 18.04
CA ALA A 136 10.59 13.21 18.07
C ALA A 136 11.94 12.71 18.62
N ARG A 137 12.97 13.57 18.76
CA ARG A 137 14.31 13.17 19.23
C ARG A 137 14.37 12.61 20.66
N PRO A 138 13.46 12.95 21.60
CA PRO A 138 13.38 12.24 22.89
C PRO A 138 12.99 10.75 22.75
N TRP A 139 12.52 10.33 21.58
CA TRP A 139 12.00 9.00 21.31
C TRP A 139 12.95 8.20 20.41
N SER A 140 12.87 6.88 20.57
CA SER A 140 13.40 5.90 19.62
C SER A 140 12.26 5.04 19.11
N CYS A 141 12.39 4.61 17.87
CA CYS A 141 11.31 3.94 17.17
C CYS A 141 11.88 2.79 16.34
N THR A 142 11.20 1.64 16.32
CA THR A 142 11.45 0.58 15.36
C THR A 142 10.17 0.23 14.64
N ALA A 143 10.19 0.33 13.31
CA ALA A 143 9.05 0.06 12.46
C ALA A 143 9.34 -1.05 11.44
N ALA A 144 8.28 -1.74 11.03
CA ALA A 144 8.32 -2.74 9.99
C ALA A 144 7.09 -2.63 9.06
N PRO A 145 7.27 -2.79 7.74
CA PRO A 145 6.17 -2.68 6.79
C PRO A 145 5.25 -3.91 6.84
N LEU A 146 3.96 -3.65 6.73
CA LEU A 146 2.92 -4.65 6.51
C LEU A 146 2.70 -4.76 5.01
N LEU A 147 3.10 -5.89 4.41
CA LEU A 147 2.85 -6.14 2.99
C LEU A 147 1.83 -7.26 2.83
N HIS A 148 0.96 -7.10 1.84
CA HIS A 148 -0.01 -8.11 1.46
C HIS A 148 0.72 -9.42 1.10
N PRO A 149 0.32 -10.58 1.69
CA PRO A 149 1.09 -11.80 1.59
C PRO A 149 1.12 -12.41 0.17
N LEU A 150 0.10 -12.15 -0.65
CA LEU A 150 0.01 -12.65 -2.03
C LEU A 150 0.54 -11.66 -3.07
N THR A 151 0.08 -10.40 -3.05
CA THR A 151 0.44 -9.38 -4.05
C THR A 151 1.75 -8.64 -3.75
N GLY A 152 2.21 -8.65 -2.49
CA GLY A 152 3.35 -7.84 -2.05
C GLY A 152 3.05 -6.35 -1.92
N GLU A 153 1.79 -5.94 -2.10
CA GLU A 153 1.31 -4.56 -1.94
C GLU A 153 1.59 -4.04 -0.53
N LEU A 154 1.91 -2.74 -0.40
CA LEU A 154 2.15 -2.11 0.89
C LEU A 154 0.80 -1.78 1.51
N LEU A 155 0.50 -2.36 2.67
CA LEU A 155 -0.73 -2.13 3.42
C LEU A 155 -0.56 -1.07 4.51
N GLY A 156 0.68 -0.81 4.91
CA GLY A 156 1.03 0.13 5.97
C GLY A 156 2.30 -0.28 6.70
N ALA A 157 2.48 0.21 7.92
CA ALA A 157 3.57 -0.20 8.80
C ALA A 157 3.08 -0.35 10.24
N VAL A 158 3.72 -1.22 11.00
CA VAL A 158 3.64 -1.27 12.46
C VAL A 158 4.91 -0.65 13.02
N ASP A 159 4.77 0.09 14.11
CA ASP A 159 5.85 0.81 14.78
C ASP A 159 5.78 0.60 16.31
N LEU A 160 6.95 0.48 16.93
CA LEU A 160 7.15 0.50 18.37
C LEU A 160 7.97 1.74 18.72
N THR A 161 7.33 2.70 19.38
CA THR A 161 7.90 3.98 19.81
C THR A 161 8.10 4.00 21.33
N GLY A 162 9.22 4.51 21.81
CA GLY A 162 9.52 4.59 23.24
C GLY A 162 10.87 5.22 23.56
N GLY A 163 11.47 4.81 24.68
CA GLY A 163 12.87 5.13 25.00
C GLY A 163 13.86 4.18 24.32
N ASP A 164 15.02 3.96 24.92
CA ASP A 164 16.09 3.13 24.33
C ASP A 164 15.65 1.69 24.03
N ALA A 165 14.72 1.14 24.83
CA ALA A 165 14.13 -0.18 24.60
C ALA A 165 13.48 -0.33 23.21
N ALA A 166 12.96 0.76 22.63
CA ALA A 166 12.37 0.74 21.30
C ALA A 166 13.42 0.54 20.17
N ALA A 167 14.69 0.89 20.44
CA ALA A 167 15.81 0.67 19.52
C ALA A 167 16.59 -0.63 19.80
N ASP A 168 16.15 -1.43 20.79
CA ASP A 168 16.83 -2.68 21.14
C ASP A 168 16.71 -3.73 20.01
N PRO A 169 17.78 -4.51 19.72
CA PRO A 169 17.73 -5.60 18.75
C PRO A 169 16.60 -6.62 19.00
N ALA A 170 16.25 -6.88 20.26
CA ALA A 170 15.13 -7.75 20.63
C ALA A 170 13.78 -7.16 20.20
N THR A 171 13.58 -5.84 20.35
CA THR A 171 12.39 -5.15 19.86
C THR A 171 12.27 -5.24 18.35
N ARG A 172 13.39 -5.10 17.62
CA ARG A 172 13.45 -5.30 16.17
C ARG A 172 13.13 -6.74 15.75
N ALA A 173 13.58 -7.73 16.52
CA ALA A 173 13.24 -9.13 16.27
C ALA A 173 11.75 -9.40 16.53
N LEU A 174 11.22 -8.87 17.63
CA LEU A 174 9.82 -9.00 18.02
C LEU A 174 8.87 -8.43 16.96
N ILE A 175 9.09 -7.18 16.53
CA ILE A 175 8.22 -6.57 15.52
C ILE A 175 8.28 -7.35 14.20
N GLY A 176 9.46 -7.87 13.84
CA GLY A 176 9.62 -8.75 12.68
C GLY A 176 8.82 -10.06 12.80
N ALA A 177 8.79 -10.66 14.00
CA ALA A 177 7.99 -11.84 14.28
C ALA A 177 6.48 -11.54 14.23
N ALA A 178 6.05 -10.43 14.84
CA ALA A 178 4.65 -10.01 14.85
C ALA A 178 4.14 -9.72 13.41
N VAL A 179 4.94 -9.03 12.58
CA VAL A 179 4.60 -8.81 11.17
C VAL A 179 4.48 -10.12 10.40
N ARG A 180 5.38 -11.09 10.62
CA ARG A 180 5.29 -12.40 9.97
C ARG A 180 4.03 -13.16 10.39
N ALA A 181 3.70 -13.14 11.69
CA ALA A 181 2.49 -13.78 12.22
C ALA A 181 1.22 -13.15 11.63
N ALA A 182 1.11 -11.82 11.67
CA ALA A 182 -0.04 -11.11 11.11
C ALA A 182 -0.21 -11.42 9.61
N ARG A 183 0.88 -11.39 8.83
CA ARG A 183 0.84 -11.74 7.41
C ARG A 183 0.43 -13.19 7.14
N ALA A 184 0.85 -14.13 7.99
CA ALA A 184 0.44 -15.52 7.88
C ALA A 184 -1.08 -15.65 8.11
N GLU A 185 -1.61 -14.98 9.13
CA GLU A 185 -3.06 -14.97 9.40
C GLU A 185 -3.85 -14.35 8.25
N LEU A 186 -3.39 -13.22 7.68
CA LEU A 186 -4.02 -12.64 6.49
C LEU A 186 -3.98 -13.62 5.30
N ALA A 187 -2.87 -14.33 5.09
CA ALA A 187 -2.78 -15.32 4.02
C ALA A 187 -3.76 -16.49 4.22
N LEU A 188 -4.00 -16.91 5.46
CA LEU A 188 -4.98 -17.94 5.80
C LEU A 188 -6.42 -17.43 5.61
N ALA A 189 -6.70 -16.19 6.03
CA ALA A 189 -8.01 -15.57 5.85
C ALA A 189 -8.39 -15.48 4.36
N LEU A 190 -7.47 -15.02 3.50
CA LEU A 190 -7.67 -14.93 2.06
C LEU A 190 -7.87 -16.30 1.37
N ARG A 191 -7.35 -17.39 1.96
CA ARG A 191 -7.60 -18.77 1.47
C ARG A 191 -8.97 -19.30 1.90
N ARG A 192 -9.50 -18.80 3.03
CA ARG A 192 -10.81 -19.19 3.58
C ARG A 192 -11.94 -18.45 2.91
N GLU A 193 -11.70 -17.27 2.35
CA GLU A 193 -12.67 -16.61 1.49
C GLU A 193 -12.88 -17.47 0.22
N PRO A 194 -14.11 -17.99 -0.01
CA PRO A 194 -14.40 -18.61 -1.29
C PRO A 194 -14.17 -17.57 -2.39
N PRO A 195 -13.65 -17.96 -3.57
CA PRO A 195 -13.46 -17.03 -4.67
C PRO A 195 -14.78 -16.27 -4.87
N ALA A 196 -14.71 -14.93 -4.89
CA ALA A 196 -15.87 -14.09 -5.14
C ALA A 196 -16.62 -14.70 -6.33
N ARG A 197 -17.86 -15.13 -6.11
CA ARG A 197 -18.70 -15.59 -7.22
C ARG A 197 -18.76 -14.40 -8.18
N GLY A 198 -18.03 -14.50 -9.29
CA GLY A 198 -18.17 -13.57 -10.40
C GLY A 198 -19.65 -13.50 -10.78
N PRO A 199 -20.10 -12.44 -11.48
CA PRO A 199 -21.49 -12.34 -11.87
C PRO A 199 -21.88 -13.64 -12.54
N VAL A 200 -22.81 -14.37 -11.93
CA VAL A 200 -23.44 -15.51 -12.57
C VAL A 200 -24.12 -14.90 -13.78
N LEU A 201 -23.53 -15.09 -14.95
CA LEU A 201 -24.21 -14.86 -16.20
C LEU A 201 -25.45 -15.75 -16.13
N ALA A 202 -26.61 -15.12 -15.89
CA ALA A 202 -27.87 -15.82 -15.98
C ALA A 202 -27.88 -16.53 -17.34
N PRO A 203 -28.28 -17.81 -17.42
CA PRO A 203 -28.39 -18.47 -18.70
C PRO A 203 -29.27 -17.57 -19.58
N ALA A 204 -28.71 -17.12 -20.71
CA ALA A 204 -29.45 -16.32 -21.66
C ALA A 204 -30.76 -17.06 -21.94
N SER A 205 -31.89 -16.42 -21.66
CA SER A 205 -33.19 -16.95 -22.04
C SER A 205 -33.12 -17.30 -23.51
N ALA A 206 -33.29 -18.58 -23.83
CA ALA A 206 -33.31 -19.02 -25.21
C ALA A 206 -34.37 -18.20 -25.95
N PRO A 207 -34.07 -17.64 -27.13
CA PRO A 207 -35.08 -16.89 -27.89
C PRO A 207 -36.25 -17.83 -28.18
N PHE A 208 -37.46 -17.38 -27.87
CA PHE A 208 -38.68 -18.08 -28.23
C PHE A 208 -38.71 -18.26 -29.75
N VAL A 209 -38.61 -19.51 -30.21
CA VAL A 209 -38.77 -19.87 -31.62
C VAL A 209 -40.26 -20.18 -31.84
N PRO A 210 -41.02 -19.34 -32.55
CA PRO A 210 -42.40 -19.70 -32.91
C PRO A 210 -42.39 -20.93 -33.84
N PRO A 211 -43.41 -21.80 -33.77
CA PRO A 211 -43.47 -22.99 -34.63
C PRO A 211 -43.52 -22.58 -36.10
N LEU A 212 -42.68 -23.22 -36.91
CA LEU A 212 -42.66 -23.07 -38.37
C LEU A 212 -44.03 -23.46 -38.94
N THR A 213 -44.67 -22.52 -39.64
CA THR A 213 -45.85 -22.79 -40.45
C THR A 213 -45.50 -23.82 -41.52
N ALA A 214 -46.37 -24.82 -41.69
CA ALA A 214 -46.18 -25.89 -42.65
C ALA A 214 -46.08 -25.34 -44.09
N PRO A 215 -45.14 -25.85 -44.92
CA PRO A 215 -45.03 -25.41 -46.30
C PRO A 215 -46.22 -25.91 -47.15
N PRO A 216 -46.64 -25.17 -48.19
CA PRO A 216 -47.68 -25.62 -49.10
C PRO A 216 -47.19 -26.80 -49.96
N ALA A 217 -48.15 -27.66 -50.34
CA ALA A 217 -47.92 -28.89 -51.08
C ALA A 217 -47.23 -28.66 -52.45
N ALA A 218 -46.30 -29.55 -52.77
CA ALA A 218 -45.50 -29.51 -53.99
C ALA A 218 -46.32 -29.84 -55.27
N PRO A 219 -46.00 -29.24 -56.42
CA PRO A 219 -46.52 -29.69 -57.71
C PRO A 219 -45.76 -30.92 -58.25
N ALA A 220 -46.46 -31.71 -59.06
CA ALA A 220 -46.06 -33.00 -59.64
C ALA A 220 -44.87 -32.90 -60.63
N PRO A 221 -44.19 -34.02 -60.95
CA PRO A 221 -42.85 -34.01 -61.55
C PRO A 221 -42.88 -33.86 -63.08
N GLY A 222 -42.00 -33.01 -63.60
CA GLY A 222 -41.77 -32.81 -65.02
C GLY A 222 -40.28 -32.75 -65.35
N CYS A 223 -39.81 -33.82 -66.00
CA CYS A 223 -38.60 -34.03 -66.79
C CYS A 223 -37.51 -32.93 -66.91
N ALA A 224 -36.29 -33.41 -66.63
CA ALA A 224 -35.13 -33.45 -67.55
C ALA A 224 -33.93 -32.51 -67.33
N CYS A 225 -32.80 -33.22 -67.29
CA CYS A 225 -31.52 -32.95 -67.97
C CYS A 225 -30.46 -32.04 -67.36
N SER A 226 -29.33 -32.72 -67.12
CA SER A 226 -27.93 -32.33 -67.36
C SER A 226 -27.36 -31.19 -66.51
N ALA A 227 -26.54 -31.53 -65.53
CA ALA A 227 -25.08 -31.73 -65.66
C ALA A 227 -24.32 -30.40 -65.68
N ALA A 228 -23.57 -30.13 -64.61
CA ALA A 228 -22.11 -30.02 -64.69
C ALA A 228 -21.49 -29.45 -63.40
N ARG A 229 -20.56 -30.25 -62.86
CA ARG A 229 -19.21 -29.87 -62.40
C ARG A 229 -19.08 -28.95 -61.17
N ARG A 230 -18.65 -29.61 -60.09
CA ARG A 230 -17.86 -29.10 -58.96
C ARG A 230 -16.56 -28.44 -59.45
N ARG A 231 -16.10 -27.40 -58.73
CA ARG A 231 -14.74 -27.21 -58.15
C ARG A 231 -14.56 -25.76 -57.61
N PRO A 232 -13.52 -25.45 -56.79
CA PRO A 232 -13.63 -25.47 -55.34
C PRO A 232 -13.13 -24.15 -54.70
N TRP A 233 -12.97 -24.18 -53.38
CA TRP A 233 -12.67 -23.06 -52.50
C TRP A 233 -11.37 -22.32 -52.82
N SER A 234 -11.34 -21.01 -52.56
CA SER A 234 -10.10 -20.26 -52.36
C SER A 234 -10.20 -19.39 -51.10
N TRP A 235 -9.24 -19.57 -50.21
CA TRP A 235 -9.00 -18.73 -49.05
C TRP A 235 -8.33 -17.43 -49.52
N ARG A 236 -8.80 -16.29 -49.03
CA ARG A 236 -8.11 -15.00 -49.16
C ARG A 236 -7.90 -14.42 -47.77
N ALA A 237 -6.64 -14.35 -47.35
CA ALA A 237 -6.18 -13.46 -46.30
C ALA A 237 -6.06 -12.03 -46.87
N ALA A 238 -6.32 -11.02 -46.04
CA ALA A 238 -6.10 -9.61 -46.35
C ALA A 238 -5.21 -8.95 -45.27
N PRO A 239 -4.47 -7.89 -45.63
CA PRO A 239 -3.22 -7.51 -44.97
C PRO A 239 -3.33 -6.30 -44.04
N SER A 240 -2.22 -6.09 -43.33
CA SER A 240 -1.87 -4.96 -42.47
C SER A 240 -1.73 -3.63 -43.23
N SER A 241 -2.02 -2.52 -42.54
CA SER A 241 -1.51 -1.19 -42.91
C SER A 241 -1.53 -0.21 -41.72
N SER A 242 -0.34 0.23 -41.32
CA SER A 242 -0.06 1.55 -40.70
C SER A 242 0.42 2.52 -41.79
N PRO A 243 0.28 3.85 -41.61
CA PRO A 243 1.46 4.74 -41.48
C PRO A 243 1.23 5.93 -40.48
N SER A 244 2.19 6.30 -39.60
CA SER A 244 3.19 7.40 -39.69
C SER A 244 2.66 8.74 -40.23
N ALA A 245 2.87 9.96 -39.67
CA ALA A 245 4.10 10.62 -39.19
C ALA A 245 3.73 12.03 -38.59
N THR A 246 4.15 12.42 -37.35
CA THR A 246 5.15 13.47 -36.94
C THR A 246 4.86 14.97 -37.26
N PRO A 247 5.59 15.98 -36.72
CA PRO A 247 5.96 16.30 -35.32
C PRO A 247 5.90 17.83 -34.92
N ARG A 248 6.03 18.12 -33.61
CA ARG A 248 6.68 19.28 -32.91
C ARG A 248 6.31 20.75 -33.24
N SER A 249 5.93 21.50 -32.20
CA SER A 249 6.20 22.95 -32.02
C SER A 249 6.58 23.17 -30.53
N CYS A 250 7.83 23.54 -30.23
CA CYS A 250 8.38 24.89 -30.05
C CYS A 250 7.87 25.62 -28.80
N TRP A 251 8.55 25.36 -27.67
CA TRP A 251 8.52 26.18 -26.46
C TRP A 251 9.15 27.56 -26.73
N ARG A 252 8.51 28.64 -26.27
CA ARG A 252 9.08 30.00 -26.17
C ARG A 252 9.44 30.28 -24.72
N SER A 253 10.66 30.77 -24.48
CA SER A 253 11.07 31.44 -23.25
C SER A 253 10.93 32.97 -23.41
N PRO A 254 10.61 33.73 -22.35
CA PRO A 254 10.76 35.19 -22.35
C PRO A 254 12.18 35.63 -21.93
N ALA A 255 12.60 36.78 -22.46
CA ALA A 255 13.90 37.43 -22.30
C ALA A 255 14.06 38.16 -20.94
N PRO A 256 15.29 38.47 -20.49
CA PRO A 256 15.50 39.30 -19.30
C PRO A 256 15.44 40.80 -19.64
N GLU A 257 14.76 41.56 -18.77
CA GLU A 257 14.79 43.02 -18.75
C GLU A 257 16.12 43.52 -18.15
N ARG A 258 16.64 44.61 -18.73
CA ARG A 258 17.78 45.37 -18.19
C ARG A 258 17.22 46.48 -17.30
N GLY A 259 17.72 46.55 -16.07
CA GLY A 259 17.54 47.63 -15.10
C GLY A 259 18.59 47.50 -14.03
#